data_AF-A0AAU9Y5D2-F1
#
_entry.id   AF-A0AAU9Y5D2-F1
#
_cell.length_a   1.000
_cell.length_b   1.000
_cell.length_c   1.000
_cell.angle_alpha   90.00
_cell.angle_beta   90.00
_cell.angle_gamma   90.00
#
_symmetry.space_group_name_H-M   'P 1'
#
loop_
_entity.id
_entity.type
_entity.pdbx_description
1 polymer ?
#
loop_
_entity_poly.entity_id
_entity_poly.type
_entity_poly.pdbx_seq_one_letter_code
_entity_poly.pdbx_strand_id
1 'polypeptide(L)'
;GSALVFLALSVTYQILPSTRAFPIDCQKNTAVCLEEIMKEVTQVRFEIKILMENKTLARPKNCAELYHSGQRISGVYTIDPDGSGAFNVYCDHTTSGGGWTVFQKRMDGSVDFNRTWNDYKHGFGNLVGEFWLGLDKINRLTQNKTKNMLRVDLGVTTRQTVHAEYEWFGIGNGTADYRLYIGNMTSK
;
A
#
# COMPACT_ATOMS: atom_id res chain seq x y z
N GLY A 1 18.97 46.44 -8.83
CA GLY A 1 19.19 46.69 -7.39
C GLY A 1 19.84 45.48 -6.77
N SER A 2 21.12 45.65 -6.44
CA SER A 2 22.00 44.98 -5.48
C SER A 2 21.60 43.67 -4.76
N ALA A 3 22.57 42.73 -4.85
CA ALA A 3 23.28 42.05 -3.75
C ALA A 3 22.61 40.96 -2.89
N LEU A 4 23.24 39.77 -3.01
CA LEU A 4 23.41 38.67 -2.06
C LEU A 4 23.38 39.05 -0.57
N VAL A 5 22.70 38.23 0.25
CA VAL A 5 23.17 37.80 1.59
C VAL A 5 22.68 36.38 1.87
N PHE A 6 23.58 35.40 1.82
CA PHE A 6 23.41 34.09 2.47
C PHE A 6 24.06 34.20 3.86
N LEU A 7 23.31 33.98 4.93
CA LEU A 7 23.85 33.79 6.28
C LEU A 7 23.99 32.29 6.55
N ALA A 8 25.23 31.79 6.48
CA ALA A 8 25.61 30.48 6.98
C ALA A 8 25.87 30.58 8.49
N LEU A 9 25.17 29.77 9.28
CA LEU A 9 25.51 29.53 10.69
C LEU A 9 26.61 28.46 10.74
N SER A 10 27.79 28.83 11.24
CA SER A 10 28.89 27.92 11.52
C SER A 10 28.66 27.22 12.85
N VAL A 11 28.56 25.90 12.84
CA VAL A 11 28.79 25.07 14.03
C VAL A 11 30.18 24.47 13.88
N THR A 12 31.11 24.91 14.72
CA THR A 12 32.46 24.36 14.78
C THR A 12 32.46 23.03 15.53
N TYR A 13 32.32 21.92 14.81
CA TYR A 13 32.75 20.61 15.31
C TYR A 13 34.25 20.45 15.05
N GLN A 14 35.04 20.37 16.12
CA GLN A 14 36.44 20.00 16.03
C GLN A 14 36.54 18.52 15.64
N ILE A 15 36.82 18.26 14.37
CA ILE A 15 37.22 16.94 13.90
C ILE A 15 38.72 16.80 14.17
N LEU A 16 39.08 15.91 15.10
CA LEU A 16 40.46 15.43 15.25
C LEU A 16 40.91 14.83 13.91
N PRO A 17 42.02 15.28 13.30
CA PRO A 17 42.48 14.71 12.05
C PRO A 17 42.92 13.26 12.29
N SER A 18 42.18 12.33 11.69
CA SER A 18 42.64 10.97 11.44
C SER A 18 44.00 11.04 10.77
N THR A 19 44.96 10.28 11.29
CA THR A 19 46.25 10.03 10.65
C THR A 19 46.04 9.69 9.18
N ARG A 20 46.81 10.35 8.29
CA ARG A 20 46.80 10.11 6.85
C ARG A 20 46.90 8.61 6.57
N ALA A 21 45.82 7.99 6.13
CA ALA A 21 45.92 6.75 5.39
C ALA A 21 46.48 7.12 4.00
N PHE A 22 47.58 6.49 3.60
CA PHE A 22 48.12 6.65 2.25
C PHE A 22 47.09 6.17 1.23
N PRO A 23 46.97 6.83 0.05
CA PRO A 23 46.14 6.32 -1.03
C PRO A 23 46.64 4.95 -1.48
N ILE A 24 45.77 3.94 -1.46
CA ILE A 24 46.08 2.58 -1.88
C ILE A 24 46.12 2.57 -3.42
N ASP A 25 47.30 2.32 -4.01
CA ASP A 25 47.51 2.22 -5.45
C ASP A 25 47.15 0.81 -5.95
N CYS A 26 45.93 0.68 -6.49
CA CYS A 26 45.42 -0.57 -7.05
C CYS A 26 46.14 -1.09 -8.29
N GLN A 27 47.09 -0.34 -8.83
CA GLN A 27 47.78 -0.72 -10.06
C GLN A 27 48.97 -1.67 -9.84
N LYS A 28 49.43 -1.84 -8.59
CA LYS A 28 50.64 -2.63 -8.27
C LYS A 28 50.43 -3.86 -7.39
N ASN A 29 49.32 -3.98 -6.67
CA ASN A 29 49.06 -5.15 -5.83
C ASN A 29 47.58 -5.55 -5.87
N THR A 30 47.25 -6.43 -6.81
CA THR A 30 45.88 -6.91 -7.08
C THR A 30 45.23 -7.59 -5.88
N ALA A 31 46.01 -8.20 -4.97
CA ALA A 31 45.48 -8.85 -3.77
C ALA A 31 44.87 -7.85 -2.78
N VAL A 32 45.50 -6.68 -2.62
CA VAL A 32 45.04 -5.62 -1.71
C VAL A 32 43.73 -5.02 -2.22
N CYS A 33 43.59 -4.82 -3.53
CA CYS A 33 42.35 -4.31 -4.10
C CYS A 33 41.25 -5.37 -4.20
N LEU A 34 41.61 -6.66 -4.29
CA LEU A 34 40.62 -7.72 -4.15
C LEU A 34 40.00 -7.70 -2.75
N GLU A 35 40.79 -7.53 -1.68
CA GLU A 35 40.28 -7.44 -0.32
C GLU A 35 39.38 -6.21 -0.10
N GLU A 36 39.76 -5.07 -0.67
CA GLU A 36 38.99 -3.82 -0.56
C GLU A 36 37.69 -3.87 -1.36
N ILE A 37 37.71 -4.41 -2.58
CA ILE A 37 36.51 -4.68 -3.37
C ILE A 37 35.62 -5.71 -2.67
N MET A 38 36.21 -6.77 -2.10
CA MET A 38 35.43 -7.77 -1.35
C MET A 38 34.79 -7.16 -0.11
N LYS A 39 35.45 -6.20 0.57
CA LYS A 39 34.89 -5.46 1.70
C LYS A 39 33.65 -4.66 1.28
N GLU A 40 33.74 -3.88 0.21
CA GLU A 40 32.60 -3.14 -0.36
C GLU A 40 31.47 -4.09 -0.80
N VAL A 41 31.80 -5.20 -1.46
CA VAL A 41 30.82 -6.22 -1.86
C VAL A 41 30.15 -6.87 -0.64
N THR A 42 30.88 -7.14 0.45
CA THR A 42 30.30 -7.67 1.68
C THR A 42 29.41 -6.66 2.39
N GLN A 43 29.78 -5.38 2.38
CA GLN A 43 28.96 -4.30 2.94
C GLN A 43 27.66 -4.15 2.16
N VAL A 44 27.73 -4.08 0.83
CA VAL A 44 26.54 -4.04 -0.04
C VAL A 44 25.67 -5.29 0.15
N ARG A 45 26.26 -6.48 0.29
CA ARG A 45 25.51 -7.71 0.61
C ARG A 45 24.80 -7.63 1.96
N PHE A 46 25.44 -7.04 2.98
CA PHE A 46 24.85 -6.88 4.31
C PHE A 46 23.70 -5.86 4.30
N GLU A 47 23.86 -4.74 3.61
CA GLU A 47 22.80 -3.75 3.42
C GLU A 47 21.61 -4.34 2.65
N ILE A 48 21.86 -5.10 1.58
CA ILE A 48 20.80 -5.84 0.86
C ILE A 48 20.11 -6.84 1.78
N LYS A 49 20.85 -7.57 2.61
CA LYS A 49 20.27 -8.52 3.58
C LYS A 49 19.37 -7.82 4.58
N ILE A 50 19.79 -6.69 5.16
CA ILE A 50 18.96 -5.86 6.05
C ILE A 50 17.71 -5.35 5.34
N LEU A 51 17.85 -4.87 4.10
CA LEU A 51 16.71 -4.40 3.30
C LEU A 51 15.74 -5.54 2.99
N MET A 52 16.24 -6.75 2.72
CA MET A 52 15.42 -7.95 2.48
C MET A 52 14.75 -8.45 3.77
N GLU A 53 15.44 -8.41 4.91
CA GLU A 53 14.88 -8.76 6.22
C GLU A 53 13.80 -7.76 6.67
N ASN A 54 13.99 -6.45 6.43
CA ASN A 54 12.96 -5.43 6.65
C ASN A 54 11.78 -5.56 5.67
N LYS A 55 12.02 -6.04 4.45
CA LYS A 55 10.96 -6.33 3.47
C LYS A 55 10.10 -7.53 3.88
N THR A 56 10.54 -8.33 4.85
CA THR A 56 9.82 -9.54 5.30
C THR A 56 8.84 -9.39 6.47
N LEU A 57 8.54 -8.19 7.00
CA LEU A 57 7.63 -8.11 8.16
C LEU A 57 6.54 -7.02 8.15
N ALA A 58 6.17 -6.48 6.99
CA ALA A 58 4.94 -5.69 6.86
C ALA A 58 4.07 -6.28 5.75
N ARG A 59 2.96 -6.90 6.14
CA ARG A 59 1.94 -7.30 5.17
C ARG A 59 1.38 -6.02 4.52
N PRO A 60 1.08 -6.04 3.22
CA PRO A 60 0.51 -4.89 2.55
C PRO A 60 -0.83 -4.53 3.20
N LYS A 61 -1.08 -3.25 3.41
CA LYS A 61 -2.28 -2.77 4.11
C LYS A 61 -3.52 -2.79 3.23
N ASN A 62 -3.35 -2.70 1.92
CA ASN A 62 -4.43 -2.62 0.95
C ASN A 62 -3.92 -2.97 -0.46
N CYS A 63 -4.84 -3.05 -1.43
CA CYS A 63 -4.50 -3.31 -2.82
C CYS A 63 -3.68 -2.18 -3.47
N ALA A 64 -3.74 -0.94 -2.97
CA ALA A 64 -2.92 0.14 -3.51
C ALA A 64 -1.43 -0.10 -3.20
N GLU A 65 -1.08 -0.52 -1.99
CA GLU A 65 0.30 -0.89 -1.65
C GLU A 65 0.82 -2.08 -2.48
N LEU A 66 -0.02 -3.10 -2.67
CA LEU A 66 0.29 -4.21 -3.59
C LEU A 66 0.58 -3.71 -5.00
N TYR A 67 -0.26 -2.80 -5.51
CA TYR A 67 -0.06 -2.19 -6.81
C TYR A 67 1.23 -1.37 -6.87
N HIS A 68 1.52 -0.52 -5.89
CA HIS A 68 2.78 0.23 -5.85
C HIS A 68 4.01 -0.68 -5.73
N SER A 69 3.88 -1.87 -5.15
CA SER A 69 4.96 -2.87 -5.07
C SER A 69 5.23 -3.63 -6.38
N GLY A 70 4.44 -3.38 -7.43
CA GLY A 70 4.61 -4.01 -8.75
C GLY A 70 3.58 -5.08 -9.10
N GLN A 71 2.62 -5.38 -8.20
CA GLN A 71 1.53 -6.30 -8.53
C GLN A 71 0.57 -5.67 -9.56
N ARG A 72 0.27 -6.38 -10.64
CA ARG A 72 -0.57 -5.88 -11.75
C ARG A 72 -1.71 -6.81 -12.14
N ILE A 73 -1.72 -8.03 -11.61
CA ILE A 73 -2.72 -9.05 -11.97
C ILE A 73 -3.88 -8.96 -10.99
N SER A 74 -5.08 -8.65 -11.46
CA SER A 74 -6.28 -8.66 -10.62
C SER A 74 -6.54 -10.07 -10.05
N GLY A 75 -6.93 -10.16 -8.79
CA GLY A 75 -7.08 -11.44 -8.12
C GLY A 75 -7.24 -11.33 -6.61
N VAL A 76 -7.21 -12.48 -5.92
CA VAL A 76 -7.34 -12.52 -4.46
C VAL A 76 -5.96 -12.38 -3.81
N TYR A 77 -5.83 -11.41 -2.91
CA TYR A 77 -4.61 -11.14 -2.15
C TYR A 77 -4.90 -11.07 -0.66
N THR A 78 -3.88 -11.39 0.14
CA THR A 78 -3.93 -11.22 1.60
C THR A 78 -3.35 -9.87 1.99
N ILE A 79 -4.09 -9.11 2.80
CA ILE A 79 -3.71 -7.80 3.32
C ILE A 79 -3.86 -7.75 4.84
N ASP A 80 -3.20 -6.78 5.48
CA ASP A 80 -3.35 -6.48 6.91
C ASP A 80 -3.39 -4.96 7.15
N PRO A 81 -4.59 -4.33 7.09
CA PRO A 81 -4.70 -2.87 7.07
C PRO A 81 -4.16 -2.16 8.30
N ASP A 82 -4.33 -2.78 9.47
CA ASP A 82 -4.13 -2.18 10.80
C ASP A 82 -3.26 -3.06 11.72
N GLY A 83 -2.68 -4.15 11.19
CA GLY A 83 -1.85 -5.08 11.96
C GLY A 83 -2.62 -5.97 12.94
N SER A 84 -3.97 -5.89 12.96
CA SER A 84 -4.83 -6.64 13.88
C SER A 84 -5.24 -8.02 13.35
N GLY A 85 -4.69 -8.44 12.21
CA GLY A 85 -4.87 -9.78 11.66
C GLY A 85 -5.27 -9.76 10.20
N ALA A 86 -4.51 -10.48 9.39
CA ALA A 86 -4.68 -10.43 7.94
C ALA A 86 -5.95 -11.13 7.43
N PHE A 87 -6.44 -10.69 6.28
CA PHE A 87 -7.56 -11.31 5.58
C PHE A 87 -7.43 -11.16 4.07
N ASN A 88 -8.20 -11.97 3.33
CA ASN A 88 -8.21 -11.96 1.88
C ASN A 88 -9.19 -10.91 1.33
N VAL A 89 -8.79 -10.26 0.25
CA VAL A 89 -9.59 -9.31 -0.54
C VAL A 89 -9.40 -9.60 -2.02
N TYR A 90 -10.35 -9.16 -2.84
CA TYR A 90 -10.13 -9.09 -4.28
C TYR A 90 -9.52 -7.73 -4.64
N CYS A 91 -8.36 -7.74 -5.28
CA CYS A 91 -7.71 -6.56 -5.82
C CYS A 91 -8.01 -6.43 -7.31
N ASP A 92 -8.53 -5.27 -7.72
CA ASP A 92 -8.59 -4.88 -9.13
C ASP A 92 -7.41 -3.95 -9.43
N HIS A 93 -6.47 -4.48 -10.22
CA HIS A 93 -5.26 -3.78 -10.65
C HIS A 93 -5.35 -3.26 -12.09
N THR A 94 -6.53 -3.32 -12.69
CA THR A 94 -6.77 -3.02 -14.11
C THR A 94 -7.67 -1.81 -14.31
N THR A 95 -8.70 -1.64 -13.51
CA THR A 95 -9.68 -0.56 -13.66
C THR A 95 -9.10 0.77 -13.19
N SER A 96 -9.27 1.85 -13.97
CA SER A 96 -8.95 3.24 -13.59
C SER A 96 -7.60 3.39 -12.87
N GLY A 97 -6.52 2.86 -13.46
CA GLY A 97 -5.17 2.97 -12.89
C GLY A 97 -4.81 1.93 -11.82
N GLY A 98 -5.76 1.07 -11.42
CA GLY A 98 -5.53 -0.09 -10.56
C GLY A 98 -5.32 0.22 -9.07
N GLY A 99 -5.20 -0.84 -8.27
CA GLY A 99 -4.97 -0.73 -6.82
C GLY A 99 -6.25 -0.69 -5.98
N TRP A 100 -7.38 -1.04 -6.59
CA TRP A 100 -8.68 -1.03 -5.93
C TRP A 100 -8.88 -2.26 -5.07
N THR A 101 -9.35 -2.04 -3.84
CA THR A 101 -9.80 -3.12 -2.96
C THR A 101 -11.31 -3.27 -3.13
N VAL A 102 -11.76 -4.37 -3.73
CA VAL A 102 -13.18 -4.61 -3.98
C VAL A 102 -13.81 -5.20 -2.72
N PHE A 103 -14.80 -4.52 -2.15
CA PHE A 103 -15.49 -4.97 -0.95
C PHE A 103 -16.92 -5.49 -1.21
N GLN A 104 -17.48 -5.24 -2.38
CA GLN A 104 -18.76 -5.79 -2.83
C GLN A 104 -18.68 -6.04 -4.33
N LYS A 105 -19.21 -7.18 -4.80
CA LYS A 105 -19.36 -7.47 -6.23
C LYS A 105 -20.68 -8.18 -6.53
N ARG A 106 -21.44 -7.68 -7.51
CA ARG A 106 -22.62 -8.32 -8.12
C ARG A 106 -22.38 -8.54 -9.61
N MET A 107 -22.87 -9.66 -10.15
CA MET A 107 -22.69 -10.05 -11.55
C MET A 107 -23.91 -10.81 -12.11
N ASP A 108 -24.34 -11.87 -11.43
CA ASP A 108 -25.28 -12.87 -11.98
C ASP A 108 -26.37 -13.32 -11.00
N GLY A 109 -26.34 -12.84 -9.75
CA GLY A 109 -27.30 -13.23 -8.72
C GLY A 109 -27.06 -14.61 -8.12
N SER A 110 -25.88 -15.22 -8.33
CA SER A 110 -25.51 -16.51 -7.76
C SER A 110 -25.43 -16.52 -6.23
N VAL A 111 -25.28 -15.35 -5.59
CA VAL A 111 -25.25 -15.22 -4.13
C VAL A 111 -26.46 -14.43 -3.65
N ASP A 112 -27.16 -14.98 -2.65
CA ASP A 112 -28.23 -14.27 -1.95
C ASP A 112 -27.65 -13.15 -1.07
N PHE A 113 -28.20 -11.93 -1.20
CA PHE A 113 -27.84 -10.76 -0.40
C PHE A 113 -28.93 -10.40 0.63
N ASN A 114 -30.05 -11.12 0.69
CA ASN A 114 -31.03 -11.00 1.75
C ASN A 114 -30.55 -11.78 3.00
N ARG A 115 -29.62 -11.17 3.73
CA ARG A 115 -28.84 -11.82 4.79
C ARG A 115 -29.04 -11.17 6.15
N THR A 116 -28.64 -11.88 7.20
CA THR A 116 -28.72 -11.39 8.57
C THR A 116 -27.67 -10.31 8.85
N TRP A 117 -27.86 -9.54 9.92
CA TRP A 117 -26.85 -8.59 10.39
C TRP A 117 -25.49 -9.25 10.65
N ASN A 118 -25.50 -10.47 11.21
CA ASN A 118 -24.28 -11.21 11.50
C ASN A 118 -23.52 -11.57 10.21
N ASP A 119 -24.23 -11.92 9.14
CA ASP A 119 -23.60 -12.18 7.84
C ASP A 119 -23.00 -10.91 7.24
N TYR A 120 -23.70 -9.78 7.29
CA TYR A 120 -23.17 -8.50 6.82
C TYR A 120 -21.96 -8.02 7.63
N LYS A 121 -21.93 -8.31 8.93
CA LYS A 121 -20.79 -8.00 9.81
C LYS A 121 -19.53 -8.77 9.39
N HIS A 122 -19.64 -10.07 9.14
CA HIS A 122 -18.49 -10.95 8.90
C HIS A 122 -18.14 -11.13 7.40
N GLY A 123 -19.09 -10.90 6.51
CA GLY A 123 -18.97 -11.11 5.07
C GLY A 123 -19.52 -12.46 4.61
N PHE A 124 -19.86 -12.55 3.32
CA PHE A 124 -20.41 -13.74 2.67
C PHE A 124 -20.10 -13.74 1.17
N GLY A 125 -20.30 -14.90 0.52
CA GLY A 125 -20.04 -15.09 -0.91
C GLY A 125 -18.62 -15.56 -1.22
N ASN A 126 -18.17 -15.33 -2.45
CA ASN A 126 -16.87 -15.76 -2.95
C ASN A 126 -16.11 -14.58 -3.58
N LEU A 127 -14.87 -14.34 -3.15
CA LEU A 127 -14.04 -13.21 -3.62
C LEU A 127 -13.76 -13.22 -5.14
N VAL A 128 -13.81 -14.38 -5.80
CA VAL A 128 -13.73 -14.46 -7.29
C VAL A 128 -15.10 -14.40 -7.97
N GLY A 129 -16.19 -14.49 -7.21
CA GLY A 129 -17.59 -14.44 -7.66
C GLY A 129 -18.33 -13.21 -7.13
N GLU A 130 -19.58 -13.39 -6.71
CA GLU A 130 -20.33 -12.37 -5.97
C GLU A 130 -20.03 -12.46 -4.47
N PHE A 131 -19.87 -11.31 -3.81
CA PHE A 131 -19.58 -11.28 -2.38
C PHE A 131 -19.88 -9.94 -1.71
N TRP A 132 -19.94 -10.01 -0.38
CA TRP A 132 -19.81 -8.89 0.55
C TRP A 132 -18.64 -9.16 1.48
N LEU A 133 -17.66 -8.26 1.55
CA LEU A 133 -16.42 -8.49 2.29
C LEU A 133 -16.62 -8.62 3.81
N GLY A 134 -17.62 -7.90 4.35
CA GLY A 134 -17.92 -7.82 5.76
C GLY A 134 -17.64 -6.44 6.35
N LEU A 135 -18.58 -5.91 7.12
CA LEU A 135 -18.50 -4.57 7.72
C LEU A 135 -17.30 -4.42 8.65
N ASP A 136 -16.91 -5.46 9.41
CA ASP A 136 -15.71 -5.40 10.25
C ASP A 136 -14.44 -5.18 9.42
N LYS A 137 -14.32 -5.86 8.27
CA LYS A 137 -13.16 -5.72 7.38
C LYS A 137 -13.17 -4.38 6.64
N ILE A 138 -14.34 -3.90 6.21
CA ILE A 138 -14.50 -2.58 5.57
C ILE A 138 -14.17 -1.46 6.54
N ASN A 139 -14.57 -1.56 7.82
CA ASN A 139 -14.21 -0.59 8.84
C ASN A 139 -12.69 -0.54 9.06
N ARG A 140 -12.03 -1.70 9.12
CA ARG A 140 -10.56 -1.78 9.22
C ARG A 140 -9.84 -1.16 8.03
N LEU A 141 -10.35 -1.34 6.81
CA LEU A 141 -9.84 -0.68 5.60
C LEU A 141 -10.00 0.84 5.63
N THR A 142 -11.06 1.33 6.28
CA THR A 142 -11.51 2.73 6.18
C THR A 142 -11.38 3.54 7.47
N GLN A 143 -10.54 3.09 8.41
CA GLN A 143 -10.33 3.77 9.69
C GLN A 143 -9.97 5.25 9.51
N ASN A 144 -9.10 5.56 8.52
CA ASN A 144 -8.86 6.93 8.10
C ASN A 144 -9.87 7.33 7.01
N LYS A 145 -11.00 7.86 7.46
CA LYS A 145 -12.18 8.14 6.62
C LYS A 145 -11.92 9.08 5.45
N THR A 146 -10.91 9.96 5.53
CA THR A 146 -10.61 10.97 4.50
C THR A 146 -9.53 10.54 3.52
N LYS A 147 -9.00 9.31 3.63
CA LYS A 147 -7.90 8.81 2.79
C LYS A 147 -8.30 7.74 1.77
N ASN A 148 -9.54 7.28 1.80
CA ASN A 148 -10.00 6.21 0.92
C ASN A 148 -11.06 6.77 -0.03
N MET A 149 -10.76 6.82 -1.32
CA MET A 149 -11.75 7.16 -2.35
C MET A 149 -12.69 5.96 -2.58
N LEU A 150 -13.98 6.22 -2.80
CA LEU A 150 -14.93 5.19 -3.21
C LEU A 150 -15.25 5.35 -4.70
N ARG A 151 -15.22 4.23 -5.42
CA ARG A 151 -15.74 4.10 -6.77
C ARG A 151 -16.86 3.05 -6.77
N VAL A 152 -17.96 3.37 -7.44
CA VAL A 152 -19.10 2.46 -7.64
C VAL A 152 -19.32 2.31 -9.13
N ASP A 153 -19.07 1.11 -9.65
CA ASP A 153 -19.35 0.74 -11.03
C ASP A 153 -20.73 0.04 -11.11
N LEU A 154 -21.63 0.58 -11.94
CA LEU A 154 -22.99 0.06 -12.16
C LEU A 154 -23.12 -0.40 -13.61
N GLY A 155 -23.39 -1.69 -13.79
CA GLY A 155 -23.75 -2.24 -15.09
C GLY A 155 -25.17 -1.81 -15.47
N VAL A 156 -25.29 -0.97 -16.51
CA VAL A 156 -26.58 -0.54 -17.08
C VAL A 156 -27.08 -1.55 -18.10
N THR A 157 -26.15 -2.10 -18.90
CA THR A 157 -26.38 -3.22 -19.84
C THR A 157 -25.13 -4.09 -19.91
N THR A 158 -25.17 -5.21 -20.63
CA THR A 158 -23.99 -6.08 -20.83
C THR A 158 -22.78 -5.38 -21.46
N ARG A 159 -22.96 -4.19 -22.04
CA ARG A 159 -21.91 -3.42 -22.71
C ARG A 159 -21.69 -2.02 -22.15
N GLN A 160 -22.48 -1.61 -21.15
CA GLN A 160 -22.42 -0.26 -20.62
C GLN A 160 -22.32 -0.28 -19.10
N THR A 161 -21.21 0.23 -18.61
CA THR A 161 -20.96 0.47 -17.19
C THR A 161 -20.87 1.98 -16.97
N VAL A 162 -21.64 2.49 -16.04
CA VAL A 162 -21.49 3.87 -15.53
C VAL A 162 -20.80 3.81 -14.18
N HIS A 163 -20.13 4.89 -13.78
CA HIS A 163 -19.45 4.92 -12.50
C HIS A 163 -19.67 6.24 -11.76
N ALA A 164 -19.66 6.14 -10.44
CA ALA A 164 -19.64 7.28 -9.52
C ALA A 164 -18.41 7.18 -8.64
N GLU A 165 -17.68 8.29 -8.50
CA GLU A 165 -16.56 8.41 -7.57
C GLU A 165 -16.85 9.44 -6.48
N TYR A 166 -16.35 9.17 -5.29
CA TYR A 166 -16.50 10.03 -4.11
C TYR A 166 -15.13 10.28 -3.49
N GLU A 167 -14.84 11.55 -3.17
CA GLU A 167 -13.52 12.00 -2.68
C GLU A 167 -12.99 11.17 -1.52
N TRP A 168 -13.88 10.80 -0.60
CA TRP A 168 -13.54 9.99 0.54
C TRP A 168 -14.71 9.15 1.03
N PHE A 169 -14.39 8.03 1.68
CA PHE A 169 -15.32 7.02 2.16
C PHE A 169 -14.77 6.33 3.40
N GLY A 170 -15.66 6.11 4.36
CA GLY A 170 -15.43 5.16 5.42
C GLY A 170 -16.67 4.85 6.22
N ILE A 171 -16.57 3.84 7.08
CA ILE A 171 -17.68 3.44 7.94
C ILE A 171 -17.26 3.48 9.42
N GLY A 172 -18.24 3.72 10.29
CA GLY A 172 -18.08 3.58 11.73
C GLY A 172 -17.75 2.14 12.14
N ASN A 173 -17.42 1.95 13.42
CA ASN A 173 -17.28 0.62 13.99
C ASN A 173 -18.66 0.04 14.36
N GLY A 174 -18.68 -1.17 14.93
CA GLY A 174 -19.92 -1.83 15.33
C GLY A 174 -20.74 -1.07 16.39
N THR A 175 -20.11 -0.29 17.27
CA THR A 175 -20.83 0.54 18.27
C THR A 175 -21.51 1.76 17.67
N ALA A 176 -21.09 2.17 16.47
CA ALA A 176 -21.69 3.26 15.70
C ALA A 176 -22.58 2.72 14.57
N ASP A 177 -23.00 1.45 14.65
CA ASP A 177 -23.80 0.74 13.66
C ASP A 177 -23.25 0.85 12.24
N TYR A 178 -21.92 0.90 12.12
CA TYR A 178 -21.21 1.08 10.85
C TYR A 178 -21.68 2.29 10.03
N ARG A 179 -22.06 3.39 10.69
CA ARG A 179 -22.48 4.64 10.05
C ARG A 179 -21.59 5.02 8.88
N LEU A 180 -22.21 5.28 7.73
CA LEU A 180 -21.52 5.74 6.51
C LEU A 180 -21.02 7.17 6.68
N TYR A 181 -19.78 7.40 6.25
CA TYR A 181 -19.17 8.70 6.07
C TYR A 181 -18.69 8.77 4.62
N ILE A 182 -19.20 9.73 3.84
CA ILE A 182 -18.87 9.86 2.43
C ILE A 182 -18.71 11.33 2.05
N GLY A 183 -17.72 11.59 1.20
CA GLY A 183 -17.42 12.91 0.67
C GLY A 183 -18.30 13.31 -0.51
N ASN A 184 -17.95 14.43 -1.13
CA ASN A 184 -18.61 14.89 -2.34
C ASN A 184 -18.31 13.93 -3.50
N MET A 185 -19.24 13.88 -4.45
CA MET A 185 -19.09 13.14 -5.69
C MET A 185 -18.15 13.90 -6.64
N THR A 186 -17.15 13.22 -7.20
CA THR A 186 -16.10 13.81 -8.05
C THR A 186 -16.34 13.60 -9.54
N SER A 187 -17.00 12.51 -9.94
CA SER A 187 -17.31 12.20 -11.34
C SER A 187 -18.82 12.00 -11.54
N LYS A 188 -19.36 12.45 -12.68
CA LYS A 188 -20.74 12.19 -13.13
C LYS A 188 -20.75 11.43 -14.44
#